data_AF-A0A6G6AWF6-F1
#
_entry.id   AF-A0A6G6AWF6-F1
#
_cell.length_a   1.000
_cell.length_b   1.000
_cell.length_c   1.000
_cell.angle_alpha   90.00
_cell.angle_beta   90.00
_cell.angle_gamma   90.00
#
_symmetry.space_group_name_H-M   'P 1'
#
loop_
_entity.id
_entity.type
_entity.pdbx_description
1 polymer ?
#
loop_
_entity_poly.entity_id
_entity_poly.type
_entity_poly.pdbx_seq_one_letter_code
_entity_poly.pdbx_strand_id
1 'polypeptide(L)' 'MQKKEESSRQMVMCHLGAILGVDIVKASQLVDEMEQVGLIQFDEFGNIGLLVLEGQS' A
#
# COMPACT_ATOMS: atom_id res chain seq x y z
N MET A 1 -24.87 -8.85 4.57
CA MET A 1 -23.41 -8.82 4.81
C MET A 1 -22.77 -8.21 3.58
N GLN A 2 -22.68 -6.88 3.55
CA GLN A 2 -21.95 -6.18 2.49
C GLN A 2 -20.50 -6.65 2.60
N LYS A 3 -19.94 -7.20 1.51
CA LYS A 3 -18.51 -7.52 1.46
C LYS A 3 -17.80 -6.21 1.78
N LYS A 4 -17.22 -6.12 2.99
CA LYS A 4 -16.43 -4.97 3.44
C LYS A 4 -15.44 -4.70 2.33
N GLU A 5 -15.58 -3.59 1.64
CA GLU A 5 -14.52 -3.04 0.81
C GLU A 5 -13.37 -2.75 1.78
N GLU A 6 -12.43 -3.69 1.88
CA GLU A 6 -11.16 -3.41 2.53
C GLU A 6 -10.48 -2.36 1.66
N SER A 7 -10.31 -1.15 2.20
CA SER A 7 -9.66 -0.05 1.48
C SER A 7 -8.34 -0.55 0.88
N SER A 8 -7.99 -0.13 -0.34
CA SER A 8 -6.73 -0.53 -0.98
C SER A 8 -5.52 -0.31 -0.06
N ARG A 9 -5.58 0.74 0.78
CA ARG A 9 -4.56 1.00 1.81
C ARG A 9 -4.42 -0.16 2.81
N GLN A 10 -5.54 -0.64 3.33
CA GLN A 10 -5.55 -1.76 4.27
C GLN A 10 -5.07 -3.04 3.60
N MET A 11 -5.45 -3.25 2.34
CA MET A 11 -4.98 -4.38 1.54
C MET A 11 -3.45 -4.36 1.38
N VAL A 12 -2.85 -3.20 1.08
CA VAL A 12 -1.39 -3.04 1.01
C VAL A 12 -0.73 -3.30 2.36
N MET A 13 -1.26 -2.75 3.46
CA MET A 13 -0.72 -3.01 4.79
C MET A 13 -0.76 -4.52 5.15
N CYS A 14 -1.87 -5.20 4.84
CA CYS A 14 -2.00 -6.65 5.04
C CYS A 14 -0.97 -7.43 4.21
N HIS A 15 -0.77 -7.06 2.94
CA HIS A 15 0.24 -7.70 2.09
C HIS A 15 1.66 -7.43 2.56
N LEU A 16 2.00 -6.20 2.98
CA LEU A 16 3.31 -5.88 3.55
C LEU A 16 3.55 -6.71 4.81
N GLY A 17 2.57 -6.80 5.70
CA GLY A 17 2.66 -7.63 6.90
C GLY A 17 2.86 -9.12 6.59
N ALA A 18 2.10 -9.66 5.63
CA ALA A 18 2.16 -11.06 5.25
C ALA A 18 3.46 -11.45 4.51
N ILE A 19 3.95 -10.57 3.61
CA ILE A 19 5.10 -10.86 2.74
C ILE A 19 6.42 -10.49 3.41
N LEU A 20 6.49 -9.30 4.03
CA LEU A 20 7.71 -8.81 4.66
C LEU A 20 7.81 -9.20 6.14
N GLY A 21 6.75 -9.77 6.72
CA GLY A 21 6.72 -10.18 8.12
C GLY A 21 6.75 -8.99 9.10
N VAL A 22 6.28 -7.82 8.67
CA VAL A 22 6.24 -6.61 9.50
C VAL A 22 4.93 -6.51 10.28
N ASP A 23 4.97 -5.89 11.46
CA ASP A 23 3.74 -5.59 12.19
C ASP A 23 2.92 -4.47 11.52
N ILE A 24 1.71 -4.24 12.02
CA ILE A 24 0.79 -3.24 11.46
C ILE A 24 1.31 -1.81 11.57
N VAL A 25 2.10 -1.49 12.61
CA VAL A 25 2.66 -0.15 12.81
C VAL A 25 3.68 0.13 11.72
N LYS A 26 4.57 -0.84 11.49
CA LYS A 26 5.59 -0.76 10.45
C LYS A 26 5.00 -0.85 9.04
N ALA A 27 3.95 -1.64 8.84
CA ALA A 27 3.22 -1.66 7.57
C ALA A 27 2.58 -0.29 7.27
N SER A 28 1.98 0.37 8.26
CA SER A 28 1.43 1.72 8.09
C SER A 28 2.52 2.73 7.71
N GLN A 29 3.66 2.71 8.42
CA GLN A 29 4.79 3.60 8.14
C GLN A 29 5.33 3.42 6.71
N LEU A 30 5.49 2.17 6.27
CA LEU A 30 5.94 1.88 4.91
C LEU A 30 4.96 2.40 3.85
N VAL A 31 3.65 2.25 4.07
CA VAL A 31 2.65 2.80 3.15
C VAL A 31 2.76 4.32 3.06
N ASP A 32 2.91 5.00 4.19
CA ASP A 32 3.04 6.47 4.22
C ASP A 32 4.33 6.93 3.53
N GLU A 33 5.44 6.24 3.76
CA GLU A 33 6.72 6.52 3.09
C GLU A 33 6.61 6.30 1.58
N MET A 34 6.04 5.17 1.15
CA MET A 34 5.84 4.82 -0.26
C MET A 34 4.93 5.83 -0.98
N GLU A 35 3.92 6.36 -0.30
CA GLU A 35 3.06 7.41 -0.84
C GLU A 35 3.80 8.76 -0.92
N GLN A 36 4.55 9.11 0.13
CA GLN A 36 5.35 10.34 0.16
C GLN A 36 6.38 10.40 -0.97
N VAL A 37 7.03 9.28 -1.28
CA VAL A 37 8.00 9.20 -2.39
C VAL A 37 7.35 8.96 -3.76
N GLY A 38 6.02 8.82 -3.82
CA GLY A 38 5.26 8.64 -5.06
C GLY A 38 5.37 7.26 -5.69
N LEU A 39 5.79 6.24 -4.93
CA LEU A 39 5.81 4.84 -5.39
C LEU A 39 4.39 4.26 -5.45
N ILE A 40 3.52 4.70 -4.54
CA ILE A 40 2.09 4.41 -4.56
C ILE A 40 1.31 5.71 -4.45
N GLN A 41 0.08 5.71 -4.93
CA GLN A 41 -0.85 6.82 -4.75
C GLN A 41 -2.25 6.27 -4.50
N PHE A 42 -2.98 6.87 -3.56
CA PHE A 42 -4.39 6.58 -3.37
C PHE A 42 -5.23 7.70 -3.98
N ASP A 43 -6.22 7.33 -4.81
CA ASP A 43 -7.17 8.30 -5.34
C ASP A 43 -8.29 8.62 -4.32
N GLU A 44 -9.16 9.56 -4.67
CA GLU A 44 -10.30 9.96 -3.83
C GLU A 44 -11.33 8.85 -3.58
N PHE A 45 -11.30 7.78 -4.39
CA PHE A 45 -12.13 6.59 -4.25
C PHE A 45 -11.42 5.47 -3.46
N GLY A 46 -10.18 5.70 -3.04
CA GLY A 46 -9.36 4.74 -2.31
C GLY A 46 -8.78 3.63 -3.18
N ASN A 47 -8.73 3.79 -4.51
CA ASN A 47 -7.99 2.89 -5.39
C ASN A 47 -6.49 3.18 -5.32
N ILE A 48 -5.67 2.18 -5.63
CA ILE A 48 -4.22 2.31 -5.63
C ILE A 48 -3.65 2.41 -7.04
N GLY A 49 -2.84 3.44 -7.28
CA GLY A 49 -1.89 3.53 -8.38
C GLY A 49 -0.50 3.07 -7.93
N LEU A 50 0.24 2.37 -8.79
CA LEU A 50 1.59 1.89 -8.54
C LEU A 50 2.55 2.48 -9.58
N LEU A 51 3.64 3.09 -9.13
CA LEU A 51 4.75 3.49 -10.01
C LEU A 51 5.74 2.33 -10.12
N VAL A 52 5.90 1.79 -11.32
CA VAL A 52 6.93 0.79 -11.60
C VAL A 52 8.26 1.50 -11.79
N LEU A 53 9.22 1.26 -10.89
CA LEU A 53 10.60 1.70 -11.08
C LEU A 53 11.23 0.84 -12.17
N GLU A 54 11.34 1.37 -13.38
CA GLU A 54 12.16 0.76 -14.42
C GLU A 54 13.63 0.84 -13.98
N GLY A 55 14.24 -0.31 -13.69
CA GLY A 55 15.66 -0.38 -13.40
C GLY A 55 16.44 0.07 -14.63
N GLN A 56 17.25 1.11 -14.51
CA GLN A 56 18.24 1.46 -15.53
C GLN A 56 19.17 0.24 -15.69
N SER A 57 18.99 -0.49 -16.80
CA SER A 57 19.85 -1.58 -17.23
C SER A 57 20.94 -1.04 -18.16
#